data_AF-A0A537JCQ3-F1
#
_entry.id   AF-A0A537JCQ3-F1
#
_cell.length_a   1.000
_cell.length_b   1.000
_cell.length_c   1.000
_cell.angle_alpha   90.00
_cell.angle_beta   90.00
_cell.angle_gamma   90.00
#
_symmetry.space_group_name_H-M   'P 1'
#
loop_
_entity.id
_entity.type
_entity.pdbx_description
1 polymer ?
#
loop_
_entity_poly.entity_id
_entity_poly.type
_entity_poly.pdbx_seq_one_letter_code
_entity_poly.pdbx_strand_id
1 'polypeptide(L)'
;MFATGSTWKGYDLMSDVGGIYANAASSHFVLFSRDGVLPYIPITRKQYLDRAIPYVTRYYDELTKKVVQGNEAMPAQFRAPKDEIDKRTALNTKAKNDALKKLQNELEKTTKDGLLEAPAVVRIDPLLMNEGPVFQSEAEGGCMLATENPNYFRKELPKYVPQFFVIELMPGDPQHSNMNFKRIIEENFPIEKLKAMIDK
;
A
#
# COMPACT_ATOMS: atom_id res chain seq x y z
N MET A 1 6.59 0.36 -2.91
CA MET A 1 7.00 -0.75 -3.78
C MET A 1 8.21 -0.29 -4.58
N PHE A 2 9.38 -0.06 -3.97
CA PHE A 2 10.62 0.13 -4.74
C PHE A 2 11.78 -0.46 -3.95
N ALA A 3 12.29 -1.61 -4.39
CA ALA A 3 13.65 -2.03 -4.06
C ALA A 3 14.55 -1.29 -5.05
N THR A 4 15.09 -0.15 -4.63
CA THR A 4 15.99 0.63 -5.48
C THR A 4 17.32 -0.11 -5.63
N GLY A 5 17.69 -0.45 -6.87
CA GLY A 5 19.03 -0.95 -7.18
C GLY A 5 19.11 -1.99 -8.29
N SER A 6 18.01 -2.64 -8.66
CA SER A 6 17.98 -3.64 -9.73
C SER A 6 17.08 -3.21 -10.88
N THR A 7 17.63 -3.26 -12.10
CA THR A 7 16.88 -3.02 -13.33
C THR A 7 16.79 -4.29 -14.15
N TRP A 8 15.70 -4.45 -14.89
CA TRP A 8 15.54 -5.49 -15.89
C TRP A 8 15.30 -4.84 -17.25
N LYS A 9 16.24 -5.06 -18.20
CA LYS A 9 16.20 -4.45 -19.54
C LYS A 9 16.01 -2.92 -19.51
N GLY A 10 16.59 -2.25 -18.52
CA GLY A 10 16.50 -0.79 -18.34
C GLY A 10 15.25 -0.30 -17.61
N TYR A 11 14.38 -1.19 -17.15
CA TYR A 11 13.19 -0.85 -16.35
C TYR A 11 13.43 -1.16 -14.87
N ASP A 12 12.86 -0.34 -13.99
CA ASP A 12 12.93 -0.56 -12.56
C ASP A 12 12.17 -1.84 -12.17
N LEU A 13 12.82 -2.68 -11.37
CA LEU A 13 12.17 -3.82 -10.73
C LEU A 13 11.58 -3.38 -9.39
N MET A 14 10.26 -3.45 -9.30
CA MET A 14 9.53 -3.30 -8.04
C MET A 14 9.33 -4.67 -7.40
N SER A 15 9.19 -4.76 -6.08
CA SER A 15 8.83 -6.01 -5.39
C SER A 15 7.50 -5.84 -4.66
N ASP A 16 6.74 -6.94 -4.54
CA ASP A 16 5.54 -7.04 -3.68
C ASP A 16 5.86 -6.74 -2.21
N VAL A 17 7.08 -7.03 -1.76
CA VAL A 17 7.58 -6.74 -0.41
C VAL A 17 8.63 -5.64 -0.46
N GLY A 18 8.60 -4.72 0.53
CA GLY A 18 9.53 -3.61 0.61
C GLY A 18 10.79 -3.90 1.46
N GLY A 19 11.85 -3.14 1.19
CA GLY A 19 13.07 -3.07 2.03
C GLY A 19 13.77 -4.40 2.27
N ILE A 20 14.15 -4.67 3.52
CA ILE A 20 14.95 -5.84 3.92
C ILE A 20 14.30 -7.20 3.61
N TYR A 21 13.01 -7.22 3.27
CA TYR A 21 12.27 -8.44 2.96
C TYR A 21 12.23 -8.76 1.46
N ALA A 22 12.56 -7.78 0.60
CA ALA A 22 12.70 -7.99 -0.84
C ALA A 22 13.97 -8.80 -1.12
N ASN A 23 13.81 -9.94 -1.78
CA ASN A 23 14.94 -10.76 -2.21
C ASN A 23 14.67 -11.38 -3.59
N ALA A 24 15.65 -12.10 -4.13
CA ALA A 24 15.57 -12.70 -5.47
C ALA A 24 14.41 -13.71 -5.65
N ALA A 25 13.83 -14.21 -4.56
CA ALA A 25 12.67 -15.10 -4.54
C ALA A 25 11.33 -14.37 -4.31
N SER A 26 11.33 -13.04 -4.18
CA SER A 26 10.09 -12.25 -4.14
C SER A 26 9.44 -12.13 -5.52
N SER A 27 8.12 -11.85 -5.58
CA SER A 27 7.50 -11.42 -6.82
C SER A 27 8.04 -10.05 -7.20
N HIS A 28 8.45 -9.90 -8.46
CA HIS A 28 8.91 -8.63 -8.99
C HIS A 28 7.91 -8.09 -10.01
N PHE A 29 7.76 -6.77 -10.09
CA PHE A 29 6.89 -6.10 -11.04
C PHE A 29 7.69 -5.14 -11.89
N VAL A 30 7.34 -5.09 -13.17
CA VAL A 30 7.93 -4.17 -14.14
C VAL A 30 6.81 -3.36 -14.76
N LEU A 31 6.97 -2.04 -14.75
CA LEU A 31 6.02 -1.12 -15.34
C LEU A 31 6.52 -0.63 -16.71
N PHE A 32 5.68 -0.82 -17.73
CA PHE A 32 5.85 -0.24 -19.05
C PHE A 32 4.87 0.92 -19.21
N SER A 33 5.40 2.15 -19.25
CA SER A 33 4.62 3.37 -19.40
C SER A 33 5.19 4.28 -20.49
N ARG A 34 4.55 5.43 -20.72
CA ARG A 34 5.10 6.49 -21.57
C ARG A 34 6.42 7.00 -21.02
N ASP A 35 7.30 7.45 -21.91
CA ASP A 35 8.61 7.95 -21.53
C ASP A 35 8.50 9.20 -20.66
N GLY A 36 9.16 9.17 -19.50
CA GLY A 36 9.19 10.28 -18.54
C GLY A 36 7.88 10.52 -17.78
N VAL A 37 6.85 9.69 -17.95
CA VAL A 37 5.56 9.86 -17.28
C VAL A 37 5.10 8.55 -16.65
N LEU A 38 4.79 8.58 -15.35
CA LEU A 38 4.24 7.44 -14.62
C LEU A 38 2.70 7.52 -14.56
N PRO A 39 2.00 6.36 -14.58
CA PRO A 39 0.55 6.29 -14.42
C PRO A 39 0.09 6.56 -12.98
N TYR A 40 1.02 6.79 -12.06
CA TYR A 40 0.76 7.11 -10.67
C TYR A 40 1.59 8.32 -10.22
N ILE A 41 1.13 8.95 -9.15
CA ILE A 41 1.86 9.97 -8.39
C ILE A 41 1.91 9.57 -6.92
N PRO A 42 2.94 9.99 -6.16
CA PRO A 42 2.99 9.75 -4.73
C PRO A 42 1.81 10.42 -4.02
N ILE A 43 1.24 9.73 -3.03
CA ILE A 43 0.38 10.37 -2.03
C ILE A 43 1.30 11.14 -1.08
N THR A 44 0.97 12.39 -0.78
CA THR A 44 1.78 13.20 0.14
C THR A 44 1.51 12.82 1.60
N ARG A 45 2.46 13.10 2.50
CA ARG A 45 2.26 12.93 3.95
C ARG A 45 1.02 13.67 4.44
N LYS A 46 0.79 14.88 3.91
CA LYS A 46 -0.42 15.66 4.20
C LYS A 46 -1.69 14.91 3.80
N GLN A 47 -1.78 14.46 2.55
CA GLN A 47 -2.95 13.73 2.05
C GLN A 47 -3.23 12.46 2.86
N TYR A 48 -2.18 11.72 3.24
CA TYR A 48 -2.30 10.55 4.10
C TYR A 48 -2.88 10.92 5.48
N LEU A 49 -2.29 11.90 6.17
CA LEU A 49 -2.71 12.30 7.52
C LEU A 49 -4.13 12.88 7.53
N ASP A 50 -4.47 13.72 6.55
CA ASP A 50 -5.81 14.28 6.34
C ASP A 50 -6.87 13.18 6.21
N ARG A 51 -6.50 12.02 5.68
CA ARG A 51 -7.42 10.87 5.51
C ARG A 51 -7.39 9.89 6.68
N ALA A 52 -6.22 9.64 7.26
CA ALA A 52 -6.00 8.65 8.31
C ALA A 52 -6.65 9.05 9.63
N ILE A 53 -6.51 10.32 10.04
CA ILE A 53 -7.08 10.85 11.30
C ILE A 53 -8.61 10.68 11.36
N PRO A 54 -9.40 11.15 10.36
CA PRO A 54 -10.84 10.93 10.38
C PRO A 54 -11.22 9.46 10.19
N TYR A 55 -10.43 8.68 9.43
CA TYR A 55 -10.66 7.25 9.28
C TYR A 55 -10.55 6.51 10.61
N VAL A 56 -9.47 6.72 11.37
CA VAL A 56 -9.27 6.08 12.70
C VAL A 56 -10.40 6.45 13.64
N THR A 57 -10.80 7.72 13.64
CA THR A 57 -11.92 8.20 14.48
C THR A 57 -13.18 7.41 14.16
N ARG A 58 -13.59 7.38 12.89
CA ARG A 58 -14.78 6.66 12.44
C ARG A 58 -14.69 5.16 12.71
N TYR A 59 -13.55 4.53 12.43
CA TYR A 59 -13.35 3.09 12.61
C TYR A 59 -13.60 2.66 14.05
N TYR A 60 -12.99 3.34 15.02
CA TYR A 60 -13.17 2.98 16.44
C TYR A 60 -14.55 3.34 16.98
N ASP A 61 -15.17 4.42 16.48
CA ASP A 61 -16.55 4.77 16.84
C ASP A 61 -17.53 3.70 16.34
N GLU A 62 -17.37 3.25 15.10
CA GLU A 62 -18.15 2.15 14.54
C GLU A 62 -17.87 0.82 15.23
N LEU A 63 -16.61 0.53 15.57
CA LEU A 63 -16.24 -0.69 16.30
C LEU A 63 -16.90 -0.73 17.68
N THR A 64 -16.84 0.37 18.42
CA THR A 64 -17.48 0.50 19.74
C THR A 64 -19.00 0.38 19.63
N LYS A 65 -19.60 1.02 18.64
CA LYS A 65 -21.04 0.90 18.36
C LYS A 65 -21.43 -0.55 18.06
N LYS A 66 -20.66 -1.26 17.23
CA LYS A 66 -20.91 -2.68 16.89
C LYS A 66 -20.82 -3.60 18.11
N VAL A 67 -19.91 -3.35 19.04
CA VAL A 67 -19.81 -4.13 20.29
C VAL A 67 -21.07 -3.98 21.13
N VAL A 68 -21.55 -2.75 21.34
CA VAL A 68 -22.75 -2.48 22.15
C VAL A 68 -24.00 -3.04 21.46
N GLN A 69 -24.22 -2.66 20.20
CA GLN A 69 -25.41 -3.08 19.44
C GLN A 69 -25.44 -4.58 19.21
N GLY A 70 -24.29 -5.20 18.95
CA GLY A 70 -24.17 -6.65 18.81
C GLY A 70 -24.58 -7.37 20.09
N ASN A 71 -24.19 -6.85 21.26
CA ASN A 71 -24.61 -7.42 22.53
C ASN A 71 -26.11 -7.22 22.80
N GLU A 72 -26.65 -6.03 22.54
CA GLU A 72 -28.07 -5.72 22.74
C GLU A 72 -29.00 -6.56 21.85
N ALA A 73 -28.56 -6.85 20.63
CA ALA A 73 -29.29 -7.67 19.66
C ALA A 73 -29.32 -9.17 20.02
N MET A 74 -28.45 -9.65 20.92
CA MET A 74 -28.46 -11.04 21.35
C MET A 74 -29.62 -11.35 22.31
N PRO A 75 -30.17 -12.58 22.29
CA PRO A 75 -31.10 -13.05 23.31
C PRO A 75 -30.50 -12.91 24.71
N ALA A 76 -31.31 -12.58 25.72
CA ALA A 76 -30.85 -12.20 27.05
C ALA A 76 -29.86 -13.20 27.69
N GLN A 77 -30.08 -14.51 27.48
CA GLN A 77 -29.21 -15.58 28.00
C GLN A 77 -27.83 -15.66 27.34
N PHE A 78 -27.63 -15.01 26.20
CA PHE A 78 -26.35 -14.97 25.46
C PHE A 78 -25.68 -13.60 25.53
N ARG A 79 -26.28 -12.62 26.22
CA ARG A 79 -25.67 -11.30 26.39
C ARG A 79 -24.47 -11.41 27.31
N ALA A 80 -23.37 -10.79 26.89
CA ALA A 80 -22.24 -10.57 27.76
C ALA A 80 -22.64 -9.63 28.90
N PRO A 81 -22.10 -9.85 30.12
CA PRO A 81 -22.26 -8.95 31.25
C PRO A 81 -21.85 -7.50 30.91
N LYS A 82 -22.48 -6.53 31.58
CA LYS A 82 -22.26 -5.10 31.32
C LYS A 82 -20.80 -4.70 31.54
N ASP A 83 -20.17 -5.21 32.58
CA ASP A 83 -18.75 -4.96 32.90
C ASP A 83 -17.80 -5.47 31.80
N GLU A 84 -18.13 -6.59 31.13
CA GLU A 84 -17.35 -7.06 29.99
C GLU A 84 -17.47 -6.12 28.79
N ILE A 85 -18.68 -5.64 28.50
CA ILE A 85 -18.90 -4.65 27.44
C ILE A 85 -18.19 -3.34 27.76
N ASP A 86 -18.32 -2.83 28.97
CA ASP A 86 -17.66 -1.61 29.43
C ASP A 86 -16.13 -1.73 29.34
N LYS A 87 -15.58 -2.90 29.66
CA LYS A 87 -14.15 -3.17 29.48
C LYS A 87 -13.73 -3.14 28.01
N ARG A 88 -14.51 -3.75 27.11
CA ARG A 88 -14.22 -3.75 25.66
C ARG A 88 -14.32 -2.35 25.06
N THR A 89 -15.33 -1.56 25.44
CA THR A 89 -15.48 -0.16 24.98
C THR A 89 -14.36 0.74 25.51
N ALA A 90 -13.91 0.54 26.74
CA ALA A 90 -12.76 1.24 27.30
C ALA A 90 -11.46 0.90 26.54
N LEU A 91 -11.24 -0.37 26.19
CA LEU A 91 -10.10 -0.79 25.37
C LEU A 91 -10.12 -0.14 23.98
N ASN A 92 -11.28 -0.11 23.32
CA ASN A 92 -11.43 0.56 22.03
C ASN A 92 -11.16 2.07 22.14
N THR A 93 -11.68 2.72 23.19
CA THR A 93 -11.44 4.15 23.45
C THR A 93 -9.96 4.44 23.65
N LYS A 94 -9.27 3.60 24.43
CA LYS A 94 -7.83 3.73 24.63
C LYS A 94 -7.06 3.58 23.31
N ALA A 95 -7.34 2.51 22.56
CA ALA A 95 -6.68 2.25 21.27
C ALA A 95 -6.93 3.38 20.25
N LYS A 96 -8.15 3.94 20.21
CA LYS A 96 -8.49 5.14 19.43
C LYS A 96 -7.60 6.32 19.81
N ASN A 97 -7.53 6.64 21.10
CA ASN A 97 -6.77 7.80 21.58
C ASN A 97 -5.27 7.65 21.32
N ASP A 98 -4.73 6.45 21.53
CA ASP A 98 -3.31 6.16 21.27
C ASP A 98 -2.98 6.31 19.78
N ALA A 99 -3.83 5.77 18.89
CA ALA A 99 -3.67 5.89 17.45
C ALA A 99 -3.80 7.35 16.95
N LEU A 100 -4.80 8.09 17.44
CA LEU A 100 -4.99 9.50 17.09
C LEU A 100 -3.82 10.35 17.56
N LYS A 101 -3.35 10.16 18.79
CA LYS A 101 -2.18 10.85 19.32
C LYS A 101 -0.94 10.60 18.45
N LYS A 102 -0.71 9.36 18.02
CA LYS A 102 0.39 9.01 17.12
C LYS A 102 0.32 9.78 15.80
N LEU A 103 -0.86 9.84 15.17
CA LEU A 103 -1.07 10.56 13.91
C LEU A 103 -0.97 12.09 14.08
N GLN A 104 -1.50 12.63 15.17
CA GLN A 104 -1.43 14.07 15.47
C GLN A 104 0.01 14.52 15.73
N ASN A 105 0.76 13.76 16.52
CA ASN A 105 2.19 14.02 16.76
C ASN A 105 2.98 13.97 15.43
N GLU A 106 2.68 13.02 14.55
CA GLU A 106 3.33 12.96 13.23
C GLU A 106 2.95 14.15 12.35
N LEU A 107 1.70 14.62 12.39
CA LEU A 107 1.26 15.81 11.68
C LEU A 107 2.02 17.06 12.15
N GLU A 108 2.12 17.26 13.46
CA GLU A 108 2.89 18.36 14.05
C GLU A 108 4.37 18.30 13.63
N LYS A 109 4.98 17.12 13.75
CA LYS A 109 6.38 16.88 13.36
C LYS A 109 6.60 17.15 11.87
N THR A 110 5.81 16.53 11.00
CA THR A 110 5.92 16.67 9.54
C THR A 110 5.71 18.13 9.11
N THR A 111 4.82 18.86 9.78
CA THR A 111 4.59 20.29 9.54
C THR A 111 5.83 21.10 9.92
N LYS A 112 6.38 20.86 11.12
CA LYS A 112 7.59 21.53 11.61
C LYS A 112 8.80 21.27 10.72
N ASP A 113 8.93 20.06 10.21
CA ASP A 113 10.04 19.64 9.36
C ASP A 113 9.87 20.08 7.89
N GLY A 114 8.73 20.68 7.52
CA GLY A 114 8.45 21.11 6.14
C GLY A 114 8.25 19.95 5.16
N LEU A 115 7.84 18.77 5.65
CA LEU A 115 7.76 17.52 4.89
C LEU A 115 6.34 17.16 4.43
N LEU A 116 5.37 18.08 4.53
CA LEU A 116 3.97 17.79 4.21
C LEU A 116 3.75 17.34 2.76
N GLU A 117 4.52 17.89 1.82
CA GLU A 117 4.48 17.54 0.40
C GLU A 117 5.39 16.36 0.02
N ALA A 118 6.17 15.83 0.98
CA ALA A 118 6.97 14.65 0.74
C ALA A 118 6.09 13.40 0.56
N PRO A 119 6.55 12.38 -0.17
CA PRO A 119 5.83 11.11 -0.28
C PRO A 119 5.53 10.47 1.08
N ALA A 120 4.31 9.93 1.20
CA ALA A 120 3.89 9.09 2.30
C ALA A 120 4.42 7.67 2.09
N VAL A 121 5.44 7.30 2.86
CA VAL A 121 6.02 5.95 2.85
C VAL A 121 5.69 5.30 4.20
N VAL A 122 4.84 4.28 4.18
CA VAL A 122 4.25 3.67 5.39
C VAL A 122 4.56 2.18 5.46
N ARG A 123 4.50 1.59 6.65
CA ARG A 123 4.55 0.12 6.80
C ARG A 123 3.16 -0.47 6.53
N ILE A 124 3.08 -1.47 5.64
CA ILE A 124 1.82 -2.14 5.26
C ILE A 124 1.64 -3.51 5.96
N ASP A 125 2.63 -3.98 6.73
CA ASP A 125 2.52 -5.26 7.46
C ASP A 125 1.30 -5.27 8.40
N PRO A 126 0.27 -6.09 8.12
CA PRO A 126 -0.97 -6.15 8.89
C PRO A 126 -0.76 -6.48 10.38
N LEU A 127 0.30 -7.21 10.71
CA LEU A 127 0.62 -7.61 12.08
C LEU A 127 1.31 -6.49 12.87
N LEU A 128 1.98 -5.57 12.16
CA LEU A 128 2.84 -4.54 12.76
C LEU A 128 2.42 -3.10 12.39
N MET A 129 1.23 -2.88 11.81
CA MET A 129 0.79 -1.54 11.36
C MET A 129 0.76 -0.50 12.49
N ASN A 130 0.62 -0.94 13.74
CA ASN A 130 0.63 -0.05 14.91
C ASN A 130 2.03 0.14 15.52
N GLU A 131 3.01 -0.67 15.12
CA GLU A 131 4.38 -0.64 15.66
C GLU A 131 5.29 0.24 14.80
N GLY A 132 6.13 1.05 15.46
CA GLY A 132 7.08 1.94 14.78
C GLY A 132 6.51 3.31 14.37
N PRO A 133 7.26 4.12 13.61
CA PRO A 133 6.83 5.45 13.17
C PRO A 133 5.69 5.37 12.14
N VAL A 134 4.96 6.47 11.95
CA VAL A 134 3.90 6.54 10.91
C VAL A 134 4.51 6.51 9.52
N PHE A 135 5.58 7.29 9.32
CA PHE A 135 6.35 7.31 8.08
C PHE A 135 7.75 6.74 8.30
N GLN A 136 8.23 5.95 7.34
CA GLN A 136 9.57 5.36 7.33
C GLN A 136 10.13 5.33 5.92
N SER A 137 11.42 5.04 5.72
CA SER A 137 11.96 4.92 4.36
C SER A 137 11.59 3.58 3.70
N GLU A 138 11.66 3.52 2.37
CA GLU A 138 11.49 2.24 1.64
C GLU A 138 12.62 1.25 1.97
N ALA A 139 13.83 1.76 2.24
CA ALA A 139 14.97 0.97 2.70
C ALA A 139 14.69 0.23 4.03
N GLU A 140 13.88 0.83 4.92
CA GLU A 140 13.47 0.24 6.19
C GLU A 140 12.21 -0.65 6.07
N GLY A 141 11.83 -1.03 4.84
CA GLY A 141 10.65 -1.86 4.58
C GLY A 141 9.36 -1.06 4.40
N GLY A 142 9.47 0.26 4.21
CA GLY A 142 8.34 1.12 3.93
C GLY A 142 7.82 0.89 2.52
N CYS A 143 6.55 1.22 2.30
CA CYS A 143 5.91 1.23 1.00
C CYS A 143 5.40 2.63 0.71
N MET A 144 5.91 3.24 -0.36
CA MET A 144 5.33 4.49 -0.86
C MET A 144 3.88 4.25 -1.30
N LEU A 145 2.97 5.04 -0.76
CA LEU A 145 1.59 5.08 -1.22
C LEU A 145 1.50 5.93 -2.48
N ALA A 146 0.70 5.48 -3.43
CA ALA A 146 0.51 6.16 -4.70
C ALA A 146 -0.98 6.22 -5.07
N THR A 147 -1.33 7.22 -5.86
CA THR A 147 -2.65 7.38 -6.49
C THR A 147 -2.49 7.50 -7.99
N GLU A 148 -3.57 7.33 -8.73
CA GLU A 148 -3.60 7.58 -10.18
C GLU A 148 -3.04 8.95 -10.55
N ASN A 149 -2.23 9.00 -11.61
CA ASN A 149 -1.82 10.25 -12.22
C ASN A 149 -2.92 10.71 -13.21
N PRO A 150 -3.74 11.73 -12.88
CA PRO A 150 -4.83 12.15 -13.75
C PRO A 150 -4.34 12.67 -15.12
N ASN A 151 -3.09 13.13 -15.19
CA ASN A 151 -2.47 13.63 -16.43
C ASN A 151 -1.90 12.50 -17.31
N TYR A 152 -1.88 11.26 -16.80
CA TYR A 152 -1.45 10.11 -17.59
C TYR A 152 -2.61 9.54 -18.41
N PHE A 153 -3.82 9.47 -17.86
CA PHE A 153 -4.90 8.73 -18.51
C PHE A 153 -5.61 9.56 -19.59
N ARG A 154 -5.44 9.14 -20.84
CA ARG A 154 -6.16 9.63 -22.02
C ARG A 154 -7.56 9.05 -22.05
N LYS A 155 -8.56 9.84 -21.64
CA LYS A 155 -9.96 9.42 -21.51
C LYS A 155 -10.71 9.41 -22.85
N GLU A 156 -10.13 10.06 -23.85
CA GLU A 156 -10.62 10.15 -25.23
C GLU A 156 -10.38 8.88 -26.05
N LEU A 157 -9.43 8.03 -25.62
CA LEU A 157 -9.15 6.77 -26.30
C LEU A 157 -10.24 5.72 -26.02
N PRO A 158 -10.50 4.81 -26.97
CA PRO A 158 -11.35 3.66 -26.70
C PRO A 158 -10.86 2.85 -25.51
N LYS A 159 -11.80 2.31 -24.71
CA LYS A 159 -11.49 1.59 -23.45
C LYS A 159 -10.56 0.38 -23.60
N TYR A 160 -10.46 -0.18 -24.80
CA TYR A 160 -9.60 -1.34 -25.09
C TYR A 160 -8.16 -0.95 -25.43
N VAL A 161 -7.86 0.34 -25.63
CA VAL A 161 -6.50 0.80 -25.95
C VAL A 161 -5.65 0.77 -24.68
N PRO A 162 -4.56 -0.02 -24.66
CA PRO A 162 -3.70 -0.09 -23.48
C PRO A 162 -2.92 1.23 -23.32
N GLN A 163 -2.85 1.73 -22.10
CA GLN A 163 -2.10 2.95 -21.78
C GLN A 163 -0.83 2.69 -20.97
N PHE A 164 -0.70 1.52 -20.34
CA PHE A 164 0.48 1.03 -19.66
C PHE A 164 0.35 -0.49 -19.48
N PHE A 165 1.46 -1.17 -19.15
CA PHE A 165 1.46 -2.57 -18.77
C PHE A 165 2.19 -2.76 -17.44
N VAL A 166 1.69 -3.67 -16.61
CA VAL A 166 2.41 -4.18 -15.44
C VAL A 166 2.67 -5.65 -15.68
N ILE A 167 3.90 -6.07 -15.50
CA ILE A 167 4.31 -7.45 -15.65
C ILE A 167 4.80 -7.95 -14.31
N GLU A 168 4.14 -8.97 -13.80
CA GLU A 168 4.60 -9.70 -12.64
C GLU A 168 5.54 -10.82 -13.09
N LEU A 169 6.76 -10.76 -12.59
CA LEU A 169 7.78 -11.80 -12.64
C LEU A 169 7.70 -12.57 -11.33
N MET A 170 6.87 -13.61 -11.32
CA MET A 170 6.73 -14.48 -10.15
C MET A 170 7.99 -15.32 -9.93
N PRO A 171 8.37 -15.61 -8.67
CA PRO A 171 9.31 -16.68 -8.40
C PRO A 171 8.73 -17.97 -8.97
N GLY A 172 9.50 -18.67 -9.82
CA GLY A 172 9.03 -19.89 -10.47
C GLY A 172 8.56 -20.93 -9.45
N ASP A 173 7.62 -21.80 -9.86
CA ASP A 173 7.19 -22.93 -9.04
C ASP A 173 8.41 -23.79 -8.68
N PRO A 174 8.71 -24.01 -7.39
CA PRO A 174 9.85 -24.83 -6.98
C PRO A 174 9.79 -26.26 -7.56
N GLN A 175 8.61 -26.80 -7.87
CA GLN A 175 8.43 -28.10 -8.52
C GLN A 175 8.68 -28.09 -10.04
N HIS A 176 8.67 -26.91 -10.66
CA HIS A 176 8.89 -26.72 -12.12
C HIS A 176 10.11 -25.83 -12.42
N SER A 177 11.04 -25.72 -11.46
CA SER A 177 12.31 -24.98 -11.54
C SER A 177 13.23 -25.40 -12.70
N ASN A 178 12.94 -26.52 -13.35
CA ASN A 178 13.66 -27.05 -14.50
C ASN A 178 13.31 -26.35 -15.83
N MET A 179 12.20 -25.61 -15.88
CA MET A 179 11.93 -24.74 -17.01
C MET A 179 12.68 -23.43 -16.78
N ASN A 180 13.66 -23.15 -17.64
CA ASN A 180 14.32 -21.84 -17.78
C ASN A 180 13.35 -20.73 -18.19
N PHE A 181 12.09 -20.75 -17.73
CA PHE A 181 11.00 -19.86 -18.11
C PHE A 181 11.35 -18.41 -17.79
N LYS A 182 11.95 -18.18 -16.61
CA LYS A 182 12.53 -16.87 -16.25
C LYS A 182 13.55 -16.43 -17.29
N ARG A 183 14.52 -17.27 -17.63
CA ARG A 183 15.54 -16.96 -18.65
C ARG A 183 14.93 -16.72 -20.04
N ILE A 184 13.94 -17.51 -20.46
CA ILE A 184 13.29 -17.40 -21.78
C ILE A 184 12.50 -16.10 -21.88
N ILE A 185 11.78 -15.71 -20.82
CA ILE A 185 11.12 -14.41 -20.72
C ILE A 185 12.20 -13.32 -20.69
N GLU A 186 13.19 -13.41 -19.80
CA GLU A 186 14.27 -12.43 -19.73
C GLU A 186 15.01 -12.24 -21.06
N GLU A 187 15.21 -13.27 -21.87
CA GLU A 187 15.86 -13.17 -23.17
C GLU A 187 14.89 -12.64 -24.25
N ASN A 188 13.72 -13.27 -24.40
CA ASN A 188 12.87 -13.09 -25.58
C ASN A 188 11.68 -12.14 -25.37
N PHE A 189 11.48 -11.59 -24.18
CA PHE A 189 10.30 -10.79 -23.91
C PHE A 189 10.28 -9.51 -24.77
N PRO A 190 9.22 -9.30 -25.58
CA PRO A 190 9.20 -8.29 -26.62
C PRO A 190 8.77 -6.92 -26.09
N ILE A 191 9.59 -6.35 -25.20
CA ILE A 191 9.35 -5.04 -24.57
C ILE A 191 8.95 -3.97 -25.58
N GLU A 192 9.71 -3.85 -26.67
CA GLU A 192 9.47 -2.85 -27.71
C GLU A 192 8.09 -2.99 -28.35
N LYS A 193 7.57 -4.22 -28.48
CA LYS A 193 6.24 -4.45 -29.05
C LYS A 193 5.14 -3.98 -28.09
N LEU A 194 5.29 -4.27 -26.79
CA LEU A 194 4.33 -3.80 -25.79
C LEU A 194 4.35 -2.28 -25.68
N LYS A 195 5.54 -1.68 -25.65
CA LYS A 195 5.68 -0.22 -25.65
C LYS A 195 5.04 0.40 -26.88
N ALA A 196 5.18 -0.23 -28.05
CA ALA A 196 4.58 0.23 -29.29
C ALA A 196 3.05 0.14 -29.33
N MET A 197 2.41 -0.65 -28.44
CA MET A 197 0.96 -0.76 -28.31
C MET A 197 0.37 0.33 -27.40
N ILE A 198 1.17 1.02 -26.59
CA ILE A 198 0.67 2.08 -25.71
C ILE A 198 0.05 3.19 -26.58
N ASP A 199 -1.22 3.52 -26.30
CA ASP A 199 -2.05 4.48 -27.02
C ASP A 199 -2.42 4.11 -28.47
N LYS A 200 -2.25 2.84 -28.90
CA LYS A 200 -2.63 2.35 -30.24
C LYS A 200 -3.66 1.23 -30.19
#